data_AF-A0A7J6EB18-F1
#
_entry.id   AF-A0A7J6EB18-F1
#
_cell.length_a   1.000
_cell.length_b   1.000
_cell.length_c   1.000
_cell.angle_alpha   90.00
_cell.angle_beta   90.00
_cell.angle_gamma   90.00
#
_symmetry.space_group_name_H-M   'P 1'
#
loop_
_entity.id
_entity.type
_entity.pdbx_description
1 polymer ?
#
loop_
_entity_poly.entity_id
_entity_poly.type
_entity_poly.pdbx_seq_one_letter_code
_entity_poly.pdbx_strand_id
1 'polypeptide(L)'
;MALETSLRLKILTSALFIAYMLGGKAEDEHVPYQVGSGGHDPAQVVASALLCFNDKYIYSSCEESYRLSESGNLEVPPEKAEEYCGGPCLKETHLVLSCIDNILANFLFYNKATIQDVRDTIHAGCGYGPERVS
;
A
#
# COMPACT_ATOMS: atom_id res chain seq x y z
N MET A 1 -27.90 -31.75 -41.28
CA MET A 1 -28.00 -30.31 -40.91
C MET A 1 -28.03 -30.07 -39.40
N ALA A 2 -28.81 -30.80 -38.59
CA ALA A 2 -28.88 -30.58 -37.13
C ALA A 2 -27.61 -30.98 -36.33
N LEU A 3 -26.81 -31.92 -36.83
CA LEU A 3 -25.58 -32.37 -36.15
C LEU A 3 -24.42 -31.37 -36.30
N GLU A 4 -24.31 -30.71 -37.46
CA GLU A 4 -23.28 -29.71 -37.72
C GLU A 4 -23.52 -28.41 -36.94
N THR A 5 -24.78 -28.01 -36.78
CA THR A 5 -25.14 -26.82 -35.97
C THR A 5 -24.88 -27.05 -34.49
N SER A 6 -25.13 -28.26 -33.97
CA SER A 6 -24.79 -28.66 -32.60
C SER A 6 -23.28 -28.65 -32.34
N LEU A 7 -22.48 -29.14 -33.30
CA LEU A 7 -21.02 -29.12 -33.20
C LEU A 7 -20.46 -27.69 -33.21
N ARG A 8 -20.96 -26.83 -34.10
CA ARG A 8 -20.54 -25.42 -34.17
C ARG A 8 -20.87 -24.64 -32.90
N LEU A 9 -22.06 -24.87 -32.33
CA LEU A 9 -22.48 -24.21 -31.09
C LEU A 9 -21.56 -24.61 -29.91
N LYS A 10 -21.19 -25.88 -29.81
CA LYS A 10 -20.26 -26.38 -28.77
C LYS A 10 -18.83 -25.83 -28.94
N ILE A 11 -18.36 -25.67 -30.17
CA ILE A 11 -17.04 -25.08 -30.45
C ILE A 11 -17.03 -23.60 -30.04
N LEU A 12 -18.09 -22.85 -30.38
CA LEU A 12 -18.19 -21.44 -30.05
C LEU A 12 -18.25 -21.21 -28.54
N THR A 13 -19.04 -22.00 -27.80
CA THR A 13 -19.12 -21.88 -26.34
C THR A 13 -17.81 -22.28 -25.66
N SER A 14 -17.14 -23.33 -26.15
CA SER A 14 -15.81 -23.73 -25.67
C SER A 14 -14.77 -22.64 -25.92
N ALA A 15 -14.75 -22.06 -27.12
CA ALA A 15 -13.83 -20.98 -27.47
C ALA A 15 -14.06 -19.72 -26.64
N LEU A 16 -15.31 -19.35 -26.37
CA LEU A 16 -15.64 -18.23 -25.48
C LEU A 16 -15.18 -18.49 -24.04
N PHE A 17 -15.38 -19.71 -23.54
CA PHE A 17 -14.95 -20.10 -22.19
C PHE A 17 -13.43 -20.10 -22.08
N ILE A 18 -12.72 -20.62 -23.09
CA ILE A 18 -11.27 -20.58 -23.16
C ILE A 18 -10.77 -19.13 -23.24
N ALA A 19 -11.40 -18.26 -24.02
CA ALA A 19 -11.06 -16.84 -24.08
C ALA A 19 -11.29 -16.13 -22.73
N TYR A 20 -12.32 -16.51 -21.98
CA TYR A 20 -12.57 -15.99 -20.64
C TYR A 20 -11.52 -16.47 -19.62
N MET A 21 -11.10 -17.73 -19.72
CA MET A 21 -10.09 -18.33 -18.83
C MET A 21 -8.65 -17.89 -19.16
N LEU A 22 -8.35 -17.62 -20.44
CA LEU A 22 -7.07 -17.08 -20.92
C LEU A 22 -7.03 -15.54 -20.88
N GLY A 23 -8.19 -14.88 -20.83
CA GLY A 23 -8.34 -13.44 -20.60
C GLY A 23 -8.09 -13.04 -19.14
N GLY A 24 -7.21 -13.77 -18.45
CA GLY A 24 -6.64 -13.35 -17.18
C GLY A 24 -6.07 -11.94 -17.34
N LYS A 25 -6.31 -11.12 -16.32
CA LYS A 25 -5.90 -9.71 -16.22
C LYS A 25 -4.58 -9.44 -16.93
N ALA A 26 -4.61 -8.46 -17.83
CA ALA A 26 -3.42 -7.80 -18.32
C ALA A 26 -2.49 -7.52 -17.13
N GLU A 27 -1.29 -8.09 -17.22
CA GLU A 27 -0.20 -7.88 -16.29
C GLU A 27 0.08 -6.38 -16.21
N ASP A 28 0.32 -5.89 -14.98
CA ASP A 28 0.74 -4.54 -14.68
C ASP A 28 1.78 -4.07 -15.70
N GLU A 29 1.49 -2.95 -16.36
CA GLU A 29 2.41 -2.30 -17.25
C GLU A 29 3.67 -1.98 -16.45
N HIS A 30 4.75 -2.72 -16.72
CA HIS A 30 6.08 -2.40 -16.21
C HIS A 30 6.45 -1.03 -16.79
N VAL A 31 6.11 0.03 -16.06
CA VAL A 31 6.51 1.40 -16.39
C VAL A 31 8.03 1.39 -16.37
N PRO A 32 8.70 1.54 -17.53
CA PRO A 32 10.14 1.59 -17.55
C PRO A 32 10.54 2.82 -16.73
N TYR A 33 11.36 2.62 -15.71
CA TYR A 33 11.95 3.72 -14.94
C TYR A 33 12.84 4.53 -15.89
N GLN A 34 12.26 5.55 -16.53
CA GLN A 34 12.94 6.48 -17.40
C GLN A 34 13.68 7.48 -16.51
N VAL A 35 14.97 7.25 -16.27
CA VAL A 35 15.88 8.32 -15.80
C VAL A 35 16.17 9.21 -17.00
N GLY A 36 15.21 10.10 -17.30
CA GLY A 36 15.33 11.17 -18.25
C GLY A 36 15.47 12.50 -17.50
N SER A 37 16.62 13.13 -17.64
CA SER A 37 16.97 14.43 -17.04
C SER A 37 15.95 15.53 -17.37
N GLY A 38 15.18 15.99 -16.38
CA GLY A 38 14.45 17.26 -16.46
C GLY A 38 13.07 17.30 -15.79
N GLY A 39 12.98 16.91 -14.51
CA GLY A 39 11.74 16.96 -13.73
C GLY A 39 11.01 15.62 -13.69
N HIS A 40 10.92 15.02 -12.50
CA HIS A 40 10.08 13.84 -12.30
C HIS A 40 8.62 14.23 -12.53
N ASP A 41 7.90 13.44 -13.32
CA ASP A 41 6.45 13.56 -13.45
C ASP A 41 5.82 13.52 -12.03
N PRO A 42 5.03 14.54 -11.63
CA PRO A 42 4.37 14.54 -10.33
C PRO A 42 3.62 13.24 -10.03
N ALA A 43 3.00 12.63 -11.05
CA ALA A 43 2.33 11.34 -10.87
C ALA A 43 3.31 10.21 -10.52
N GLN A 44 4.49 10.19 -11.14
CA GLN A 44 5.54 9.22 -10.84
C GLN A 44 6.14 9.42 -9.45
N VAL A 45 6.29 10.66 -8.97
CA VAL A 45 6.76 10.96 -7.60
C VAL A 45 5.76 10.44 -6.57
N VAL A 46 4.47 10.74 -6.76
CA VAL A 46 3.41 10.24 -5.87
C VAL A 46 3.36 8.72 -5.90
N ALA A 47 3.40 8.10 -7.09
CA ALA A 47 3.43 6.64 -7.22
C ALA A 47 4.62 6.02 -6.48
N SER A 48 5.81 6.62 -6.59
CA SER A 48 7.02 6.16 -5.90
C SER A 48 6.87 6.25 -4.38
N ALA A 49 6.27 7.33 -3.85
CA ALA A 49 6.01 7.47 -2.42
C ALA A 49 5.02 6.41 -1.90
N LEU A 50 3.99 6.08 -2.67
CA LEU A 50 3.01 5.06 -2.29
C LEU A 50 3.60 3.64 -2.22
N LEU A 51 4.72 3.38 -2.90
CA LEU A 51 5.41 2.08 -2.79
C LEU A 51 5.98 1.85 -1.37
N CYS A 52 6.26 2.90 -0.60
CA CYS A 52 6.77 2.78 0.78
C CYS A 52 5.82 1.99 1.70
N PHE A 53 4.50 2.03 1.45
CA PHE A 53 3.51 1.29 2.24
C PHE A 53 3.50 -0.22 1.96
N ASN A 54 4.06 -0.65 0.83
CA ASN A 54 4.06 -2.03 0.37
C ASN A 54 5.48 -2.63 0.30
N ASP A 55 6.48 -1.93 0.83
CA ASP A 55 7.86 -2.38 0.80
C ASP A 55 8.07 -3.51 1.82
N LYS A 56 8.26 -4.73 1.32
CA LYS A 56 8.54 -5.95 2.11
C LYS A 56 9.85 -5.86 2.93
N TYR A 57 10.75 -4.96 2.58
CA TYR A 57 11.99 -4.72 3.33
C TYR A 57 11.77 -3.76 4.51
N ILE A 58 10.70 -2.94 4.46
CA ILE A 58 10.25 -2.15 5.59
C ILE A 58 9.33 -2.99 6.46
N TYR A 59 8.23 -3.50 5.89
CA TYR A 59 7.26 -4.31 6.61
C TYR A 59 7.64 -5.78 6.63
N SER A 60 8.53 -6.12 7.56
CA SER A 60 9.07 -7.48 7.71
C SER A 60 8.38 -8.27 8.82
N SER A 61 7.96 -7.58 9.88
CA SER A 61 7.59 -8.19 11.15
C SER A 61 6.33 -7.59 11.78
N CYS A 62 5.93 -6.37 11.41
CA CYS A 62 4.69 -5.80 11.92
C CYS A 62 3.47 -6.55 11.39
N GLU A 63 2.52 -6.85 12.28
CA GLU A 63 1.21 -7.41 11.92
C GLU A 63 0.49 -6.45 10.96
N GLU A 64 -0.06 -7.00 9.87
CA GLU A 64 -0.64 -6.20 8.77
C GLU A 64 -1.76 -5.26 9.23
N SER A 65 -2.57 -5.68 10.19
CA SER A 65 -3.67 -4.92 10.78
C SER A 65 -3.23 -3.63 11.48
N TYR A 66 -1.97 -3.55 11.94
CA TYR A 66 -1.44 -2.40 12.68
C TYR A 66 -0.48 -1.54 11.85
N ARG A 67 -0.29 -1.86 10.57
CA ARG A 67 0.60 -1.10 9.68
C ARG A 67 -0.01 0.25 9.33
N LEU A 68 0.83 1.27 9.29
CA LEU A 68 0.44 2.54 8.69
C LEU A 68 0.20 2.34 7.18
N SER A 69 -0.94 2.84 6.70
CA SER A 69 -1.28 2.89 5.28
C SER A 69 -1.50 4.32 4.80
N GLU A 70 -1.80 4.50 3.52
CA GLU A 70 -2.14 5.79 2.92
C GLU A 70 -3.38 6.45 3.56
N SER A 71 -4.19 5.68 4.30
CA SER A 71 -5.30 6.19 5.11
C SER A 71 -4.84 7.22 6.14
N GLY A 72 -3.62 7.06 6.68
CA GLY A 72 -3.06 7.89 7.74
C GLY A 72 -3.50 7.52 9.14
N ASN A 73 -4.24 6.43 9.32
CA ASN A 73 -4.71 5.97 10.62
C ASN A 73 -3.83 4.82 11.14
N LEU A 74 -3.57 4.83 12.45
CA LEU A 74 -3.01 3.69 13.18
C LEU A 74 -4.12 3.05 14.01
N GLU A 75 -4.69 1.96 13.51
CA GLU A 75 -5.80 1.24 14.14
C GLU A 75 -5.31 0.21 15.15
N VAL A 76 -4.49 0.66 16.10
CA VAL A 76 -3.94 -0.20 17.16
C VAL A 76 -4.91 -0.20 18.34
N PRO A 77 -5.48 -1.35 18.72
CA PRO A 77 -6.38 -1.41 19.87
C PRO A 77 -5.59 -1.20 21.18
N PRO A 78 -6.22 -0.68 22.25
CA PRO A 78 -5.53 -0.38 23.50
C PRO A 78 -4.77 -1.57 24.09
N GLU A 79 -5.30 -2.78 23.94
CA GLU A 79 -4.67 -4.01 24.44
C GLU A 79 -3.37 -4.37 23.70
N LYS A 80 -3.14 -3.77 22.53
CA LYS A 80 -1.96 -3.97 21.68
C LYS A 80 -1.02 -2.77 21.65
N ALA A 81 -1.39 -1.66 22.30
CA ALA A 81 -0.60 -0.43 22.29
C ALA A 81 0.82 -0.64 22.83
N GLU A 82 1.01 -1.38 23.93
CA GLU A 82 2.35 -1.65 24.47
C GLU A 82 3.19 -2.52 23.53
N GLU A 83 2.59 -3.53 22.91
CA GLU A 83 3.25 -4.40 21.92
C GLU A 83 3.65 -3.59 20.68
N TYR A 84 2.77 -2.73 20.18
CA TYR A 84 3.05 -1.84 19.07
C TYR A 84 4.22 -0.90 19.39
N CYS A 85 4.16 -0.21 20.54
CA CYS A 85 5.14 0.79 20.96
C CYS A 85 6.49 0.19 21.34
N GLY A 86 6.53 -1.05 21.85
CA GLY A 86 7.77 -1.77 22.17
C GLY A 86 8.29 -2.66 21.04
N GLY A 87 7.53 -2.80 19.96
CA GLY A 87 7.71 -3.83 18.96
C GLY A 87 8.19 -3.33 17.59
N PRO A 88 8.19 -4.23 16.59
CA PRO A 88 8.63 -3.90 15.24
C PRO A 88 7.71 -2.87 14.57
N CYS A 89 6.42 -2.84 14.89
CA CYS A 89 5.46 -1.95 14.23
C CYS A 89 5.78 -0.46 14.39
N LEU A 90 6.20 -0.01 15.58
CA LEU A 90 6.64 1.37 15.78
C LEU A 90 7.85 1.70 14.89
N LYS A 91 8.86 0.82 14.89
CA LYS A 91 10.09 1.01 14.10
C LYS A 91 9.80 1.01 12.59
N GLU A 92 9.02 0.06 12.11
CA GLU A 92 8.65 -0.06 10.70
C GLU A 92 7.78 1.13 10.25
N THR A 93 6.89 1.63 11.11
CA THR A 93 6.12 2.84 10.84
C THR A 93 7.03 4.07 10.67
N HIS A 94 8.04 4.25 11.52
CA HIS A 94 9.03 5.32 11.34
C HIS A 94 9.85 5.17 10.04
N LEU A 95 10.14 3.94 9.61
CA LEU A 95 10.81 3.69 8.33
C LEU A 95 9.91 4.07 7.14
N VAL A 96 8.62 3.73 7.17
CA VAL A 96 7.65 4.16 6.15
C VAL A 96 7.57 5.67 6.06
N LEU A 97 7.39 6.34 7.21
CA LEU A 97 7.33 7.80 7.27
C LEU A 97 8.59 8.44 6.68
N SER A 98 9.78 7.90 6.98
CA SER A 98 11.05 8.38 6.44
C SER A 98 11.21 8.10 4.94
N CYS A 99 10.73 6.94 4.47
CA CYS A 99 10.72 6.58 3.06
C CYS A 99 9.91 7.59 2.24
N ILE A 100 8.70 7.93 2.70
CA ILE A 100 7.83 8.90 2.03
C ILE A 100 8.46 10.29 2.03
N ASP A 101 8.96 10.76 3.18
CA ASP A 101 9.54 12.10 3.37
C ASP A 101 10.75 12.34 2.44
N ASN A 102 11.55 11.28 2.19
CA ASN A 102 12.70 11.33 1.28
C ASN A 102 12.30 11.40 -0.21
N ILE A 103 11.07 11.03 -0.57
CA ILE A 103 10.58 11.00 -1.96
C ILE A 103 9.71 12.23 -2.24
N LEU A 104 8.75 12.52 -1.36
CA LEU A 104 7.73 13.55 -1.54
C LEU A 104 7.55 14.36 -0.25
N ALA A 105 8.19 15.53 -0.23
CA ALA A 105 8.01 16.50 0.84
C ALA A 105 6.54 16.96 0.93
N ASN A 106 6.08 17.23 2.16
CA ASN A 106 4.71 17.66 2.45
C ASN A 106 3.63 16.66 2.00
N PHE A 107 3.93 15.36 2.04
CA PHE A 107 2.94 14.32 1.84
C PHE A 107 1.76 14.47 2.81
N LEU A 108 0.55 14.32 2.28
CA LEU A 108 -0.68 14.28 3.05
C LEU A 108 -1.32 12.91 2.89
N PHE A 109 -1.64 12.30 4.03
CA PHE A 109 -2.46 11.10 4.08
C PHE A 109 -3.90 11.40 3.65
N TYR A 110 -4.68 10.37 3.37
CA TYR A 110 -6.09 10.54 2.97
C TYR A 110 -6.93 11.22 4.05
N ASN A 111 -6.63 10.97 5.33
CA ASN A 111 -7.22 11.66 6.47
C ASN A 111 -6.73 13.12 6.67
N LYS A 112 -5.90 13.65 5.74
CA LYS A 112 -5.31 14.99 5.76
C LYS A 112 -4.22 15.22 6.82
N ALA A 113 -3.79 14.17 7.52
CA ALA A 113 -2.60 14.26 8.37
C ALA A 113 -1.36 14.51 7.52
N THR A 114 -0.43 15.27 8.06
CA THR A 114 0.96 15.35 7.58
C THR A 114 1.77 14.19 8.17
N ILE A 115 2.97 13.97 7.63
CA ILE A 115 3.95 13.07 8.25
C ILE A 115 4.22 13.46 9.71
N GLN A 116 4.27 14.77 10.00
CA GLN A 116 4.51 15.25 11.36
C GLN A 116 3.34 14.94 12.29
N ASP A 117 2.09 15.10 11.84
CA ASP A 117 0.92 14.76 12.65
C ASP A 117 0.90 13.27 13.05
N VAL A 118 1.33 12.38 12.14
CA VAL A 118 1.46 10.95 12.47
C VAL A 118 2.60 10.70 13.46
N ARG A 119 3.75 11.37 13.31
CA ARG A 119 4.86 11.28 14.28
C ARG A 119 4.42 11.78 15.66
N ASP A 120 3.65 12.85 15.72
CA ASP A 120 3.14 13.42 16.97
C ASP A 120 2.09 12.50 17.61
N THR A 121 1.23 11.88 16.81
CA THR A 121 0.27 10.86 17.27
C THR A 121 1.01 9.66 17.89
N ILE A 122 2.06 9.18 17.23
CA ILE A 122 2.93 8.11 17.75
C ILE A 122 3.61 8.55 19.04
N HIS A 123 4.14 9.77 19.09
CA HIS A 123 4.78 10.31 20.29
C HIS A 123 3.80 10.39 21.46
N ALA A 124 2.56 10.82 21.20
CA ALA A 124 1.51 10.83 22.21
C ALA A 124 1.12 9.39 22.62
N GLY A 125 0.93 8.45 21.71
CA GLY A 125 0.50 7.08 22.07
C GLY A 125 1.59 6.23 22.75
N CYS A 126 2.85 6.40 22.33
CA CYS A 126 3.99 5.60 22.80
C CYS A 126 4.91 6.32 23.79
N GLY A 127 4.70 7.62 24.01
CA GLY A 127 5.47 8.42 24.97
C GLY A 127 5.20 8.02 26.42
N TYR A 128 5.99 8.60 27.32
CA TYR A 128 5.80 8.49 28.76
C TYR A 128 5.25 9.82 29.29
N GLY A 129 4.15 9.79 30.05
CA GLY A 129 3.62 11.00 30.70
C GLY A 129 2.10 11.15 30.62
N PRO A 130 1.56 12.27 31.12
CA PRO A 130 0.12 12.53 31.14
C PRO A 130 -0.48 12.77 29.75
N GLU A 131 0.35 13.06 28.74
CA GLU A 131 -0.03 13.14 27.33
C GLU A 131 -0.23 11.78 26.67
N ARG A 132 0.04 10.67 27.38
CA ARG A 132 -0.12 9.34 26.82
C ARG A 132 -1.60 9.02 26.60
N VAL A 133 -2.01 8.99 25.33
CA VAL A 133 -3.38 8.62 24.94
C VAL A 133 -3.39 7.13 24.60
N SER A 134 -3.75 6.31 25.59
CA SER A 134 -3.95 4.85 25.47
C SER A 134 -5.42 4.51 25.26
#